data_AF-A0A0R3M3Q3-F1
#
_entry.id   AF-A0A0R3M3Q3-F1
#
_cell.length_a   1.000
_cell.length_b   1.000
_cell.length_c   1.000
_cell.angle_alpha   90.00
_cell.angle_beta   90.00
_cell.angle_gamma   90.00
#
_symmetry.space_group_name_H-M   'P 1'
#
loop_
_entity.id
_entity.type
_entity.pdbx_description
1 polymer ?
#
loop_
_entity_poly.entity_id
_entity_poly.type
_entity_poly.pdbx_seq_one_letter_code
_entity_poly.pdbx_strand_id
1 'polypeptide(L)' 'MAYLIFARDGTSCIVLKRDSRDGAEKKARELRELGWFDVQIQEAAPARAKSASPIKDSDGN' A
#
# COMPACT_ATOMS: atom_id res chain seq x y z
N MET A 1 6.05 -12.29 0.57
CA MET A 1 5.81 -10.86 0.21
C MET A 1 4.42 -10.47 0.67
N ALA A 2 4.12 -9.17 0.78
CA ALA A 2 2.74 -8.73 0.98
C ALA A 2 2.33 -7.86 -0.20
N TYR A 3 1.06 -7.89 -0.55
CA TYR A 3 0.40 -7.13 -1.60
C TYR A 3 -0.62 -6.24 -0.93
N LEU A 4 -0.66 -4.97 -1.31
CA LEU A 4 -1.58 -3.97 -0.82
C LEU A 4 -2.55 -3.62 -1.94
N ILE A 5 -3.84 -3.78 -1.66
CA ILE A 5 -4.92 -3.39 -2.55
C ILE A 5 -5.43 -2.05 -2.05
N PHE A 6 -5.34 -1.04 -2.90
CA PHE A 6 -5.88 0.29 -2.65
C PHE A 6 -7.17 0.44 -3.46
N ALA A 7 -8.29 0.67 -2.79
CA ALA A 7 -9.58 0.92 -3.42
C ALA A 7 -10.05 2.33 -3.06
N ARG A 8 -10.28 3.19 -4.06
CA ARG A 8 -10.71 4.58 -3.87
C ARG A 8 -12.05 4.84 -4.53
N ASP A 9 -12.99 5.41 -3.79
CA ASP A 9 -14.35 5.75 -4.26
C ASP A 9 -14.56 7.27 -4.38
N GLY A 10 -13.47 8.04 -4.46
CA GLY A 10 -13.51 9.52 -4.47
C GLY A 10 -13.68 10.18 -3.10
N THR A 11 -14.44 9.57 -2.18
CA THR A 11 -14.60 10.07 -0.79
C THR A 11 -13.72 9.33 0.21
N SER A 12 -13.56 8.01 0.01
CA SER A 12 -12.91 7.10 0.96
C SER A 12 -11.89 6.23 0.26
N CYS A 13 -10.85 5.83 1.00
CA CYS A 13 -9.81 4.91 0.54
C CYS A 13 -9.74 3.71 1.49
N ILE A 14 -9.82 2.50 0.93
CA ILE A 14 -9.69 1.24 1.68
C ILE A 14 -8.38 0.59 1.27
N VAL A 15 -7.59 0.16 2.26
CA VAL A 15 -6.33 -0.56 2.06
C VAL A 15 -6.45 -1.97 2.61
N LEU A 16 -6.31 -2.97 1.74
CA LEU A 16 -6.33 -4.39 2.13
C LEU A 16 -4.96 -5.02 1.92
N LYS A 17 -4.45 -5.72 2.92
CA LYS A 17 -3.18 -6.46 2.83
C LYS A 17 -3.44 -7.93 2.54
N ARG A 18 -2.69 -8.50 1.60
CA ARG A 18 -2.68 -9.93 1.25
C ARG A 18 -1.26 -10.45 1.23
N ASP A 19 -1.06 -11.68 1.66
CA ASP A 19 0.21 -12.41 1.57
C ASP A 19 0.47 -12.98 0.16
N SER A 20 -0.58 -13.09 -0.64
CA SER A 20 -0.57 -13.76 -1.94
C SER A 20 -1.07 -12.85 -3.06
N ARG A 21 -0.39 -12.92 -4.21
CA ARG A 21 -0.73 -12.12 -5.41
C ARG A 21 -2.11 -12.47 -5.95
N ASP A 22 -2.38 -13.76 -6.12
CA ASP A 22 -3.67 -14.27 -6.60
C ASP A 22 -4.84 -13.77 -5.75
N GLY A 23 -4.72 -13.85 -4.42
CA GLY A 23 -5.72 -13.33 -3.49
C GLY A 23 -5.90 -11.80 -3.57
N ALA A 24 -4.83 -11.06 -3.89
CA ALA A 24 -4.91 -9.62 -4.12
C ALA A 24 -5.63 -9.28 -5.43
N GLU A 25 -5.30 -10.00 -6.52
CA GLU A 25 -5.91 -9.82 -7.83
C GLU A 25 -7.40 -10.20 -7.82
N LYS A 26 -7.76 -11.32 -7.20
CA LYS A 26 -9.16 -11.74 -7.04
C LYS A 26 -9.97 -10.68 -6.28
N LYS A 27 -9.45 -10.20 -5.15
CA LYS A 27 -10.18 -9.21 -4.35
C LYS A 27 -10.25 -7.84 -5.04
N ALA A 28 -9.21 -7.47 -5.78
CA ALA A 28 -9.23 -6.25 -6.58
C ALA A 28 -10.26 -6.33 -7.73
N ARG A 29 -10.40 -7.49 -8.37
CA ARG A 29 -11.40 -7.73 -9.41
C ARG A 29 -12.82 -7.59 -8.85
N GLU A 30 -13.10 -8.22 -7.71
CA GLU A 30 -14.40 -8.08 -7.03
C GLU A 30 -14.73 -6.60 -6.77
N LEU A 31 -13.76 -5.82 -6.29
CA LEU A 31 -13.93 -4.39 -6.00
C LEU A 31 -14.15 -3.54 -7.27
N ARG A 32 -13.53 -3.92 -8.40
CA ARG A 32 -13.75 -3.27 -9.70
C ARG A 32 -15.11 -3.63 -10.28
N GLU A 33 -15.56 -4.87 -10.14
CA GLU A 33 -16.86 -5.35 -10.62
C GLU A 33 -18.03 -4.68 -9.91
N LEU A 34 -17.82 -4.23 -8.67
CA LEU A 34 -18.78 -3.38 -7.98
C LEU A 34 -19.00 -2.05 -8.76
N GLY A 35 -17.96 -1.47 -9.37
CA GLY A 35 -18.07 -0.35 -10.32
C GLY A 35 -17.86 1.05 -9.73
N TRP A 36 -17.53 1.16 -8.44
CA TRP A 36 -17.45 2.42 -7.69
C TRP A 36 -15.98 2.76 -7.36
N PHE A 37 -15.18 1.71 -7.16
CA PHE A 37 -13.82 1.85 -6.66
C PHE A 37 -12.78 1.84 -7.79
N ASP A 38 -11.91 2.84 -7.81
CA ASP A 38 -10.61 2.79 -8.49
C ASP A 38 -9.66 1.90 -7.68
N VAL A 39 -9.28 0.76 -8.25
CA VAL A 39 -8.50 -0.27 -7.55
C VAL A 39 -7.09 -0.39 -8.12
N GLN A 40 -6.08 -0.29 -7.25
CA GLN A 40 -4.67 -0.48 -7.57
C GLN A 40 -4.04 -1.51 -6.63
N ILE A 41 -3.21 -2.40 -7.17
CA ILE A 41 -2.45 -3.39 -6.40
C ILE A 41 -0.99 -2.95 -6.40
N GLN A 42 -0.39 -2.85 -5.22
CA GLN A 42 1.04 -2.60 -5.06
C GLN A 42 1.68 -3.73 -4.27
N GLU A 43 2.88 -4.12 -4.67
CA GLU A 43 3.72 -4.99 -3.87
C GLU A 43 4.27 -4.20 -2.69
N ALA A 44 3.91 -4.61 -1.47
CA ALA A 44 4.58 -4.09 -0.29
C ALA A 44 5.99 -4.67 -0.27
N ALA A 45 6.97 -3.80 -0.53
CA ALA A 45 8.34 -4.05 -0.15
C ALA A 45 8.38 -4.47 1.33
N PRO A 46 9.25 -5.42 1.72
CA PRO A 46 9.49 -5.65 3.14
C PRO A 46 9.85 -4.29 3.71
N ALA A 47 9.14 -3.86 4.75
CA ALA A 47 9.28 -2.53 5.31
C ALA A 47 10.74 -2.29 5.67
N ARG A 48 11.51 -1.71 4.74
CA ARG A 48 12.69 -0.96 5.09
C ARG A 48 12.11 0.28 5.73
N ALA A 49 11.96 0.19 7.05
CA ALA A 49 11.71 1.31 7.93
C ALA A 49 12.47 2.49 7.33
N LYS A 50 11.74 3.53 6.93
CA LYS A 50 12.36 4.74 6.41
C LYS A 50 13.40 5.14 7.44
N SER A 51 14.64 5.16 6.97
CA SER A 51 15.78 5.83 7.58
C SER A 51 15.30 7.03 8.37
N ALA A 52 15.29 6.90 9.70
CA ALA A 52 15.57 8.04 10.55
C ALA A 52 16.99 8.45 10.16
N SER A 53 17.11 9.43 9.26
CA SER A 53 18.37 10.11 9.08
C SER A 53 18.69 10.73 10.45
N PRO A 54 19.77 10.31 11.14
CA PRO A 54 20.18 11.03 12.32
C PRO A 54 20.49 12.45 11.88
N ILE A 55 19.78 13.42 12.44
CA ILE A 55 20.11 14.82 12.31
C ILE A 55 21.54 14.92 12.86
N LYS A 56 22.50 15.21 11.97
CA LYS A 56 23.88 15.42 12.38
C LYS A 56 23.93 16.82 13.00
N ASP A 57 23.78 16.90 14.31
CA ASP A 57 24.19 18.07 15.07
C ASP A 57 25.71 18.21 14.90
N SER A 58 26.12 18.97 13.89
CA SER A 58 27.45 19.53 13.80
C SER A 58 27.43 20.84 14.59
N ASP A 59 27.48 20.72 15.92
CA ASP A 59 27.89 21.82 16.78
C ASP A 59 29.42 21.90 16.70
N GLY A 60 29.89 22.94 16.02
CA GLY A 60 31.31 23.25 15.93
C GLY A 60 31.78 23.95 17.19
N ASN A 61 32.77 23.37 17.84
CA ASN A 61 33.74 24.10 18.66
C ASN A 61 35.11 23.44 18.56
#